data_AF-A0A8F9TYR5-F1
#
_entry.id   AF-A0A8F9TYR5-F1
#
_cell.length_a   1.000
_cell.length_b   1.000
_cell.length_c   1.000
_cell.angle_alpha   90.00
_cell.angle_beta   90.00
_cell.angle_gamma   90.00
#
_symmetry.space_group_name_H-M   'P 1'
#
loop_
_entity.id
_entity.type
_entity.pdbx_description
1 polymer ?
#
loop_
_entity_poly.entity_id
_entity_poly.type
_entity_poly.pdbx_seq_one_letter_code
_entity_poly.pdbx_strand_id
1 'polypeptide(L)'
;MRRSLAVLFFLALLAPAPAQTWSDVGLYRQLMADQPESTQALETILRDPQAISAITLFTAAGVAHRAQRVEDAGFLLSIARLRAAFDEKMFPPTSRGGDSPLTLLAALSQQVGDAVSPALASDPQLMRRALNRIKAWQPTAPAGYAPGWKFKKRGAEKSAQATLADERAQLVRQLDEFCTLLEDPDYFAAFKIGQAYNLSPDGAGPTKDAYDHAMKTMARIEKQKGLHGAAAMAQR
;
A
#
# COMPACT_ATOMS: atom_id res chain seq x y z
N MET A 1 3.60 71.81 4.16
CA MET A 1 3.76 70.47 3.55
C MET A 1 3.39 69.40 4.57
N ARG A 2 2.17 68.85 4.50
CA ARG A 2 1.68 67.77 5.38
C ARG A 2 1.75 66.46 4.58
N ARG A 3 2.50 65.47 5.07
CA ARG A 3 2.56 64.12 4.49
C ARG A 3 1.69 63.18 5.33
N SER A 4 0.60 62.69 4.74
CA SER A 4 -0.30 61.71 5.35
C SER A 4 0.30 60.31 5.18
N LEU A 5 0.52 59.63 6.30
CA LEU A 5 0.96 58.23 6.37
C LEU A 5 -0.29 57.33 6.28
N ALA A 6 -0.46 56.61 5.17
CA ALA A 6 -1.54 55.64 5.02
C ALA A 6 -1.07 54.28 5.56
N VAL A 7 -1.61 53.88 6.72
CA VAL A 7 -1.40 52.55 7.31
C VAL A 7 -2.43 51.60 6.68
N LEU A 8 -1.99 50.73 5.78
CA LEU A 8 -2.79 49.66 5.20
C LEU A 8 -2.80 48.46 6.15
N PHE A 9 -3.88 48.35 6.92
CA PHE A 9 -4.17 47.19 7.78
C PHE A 9 -4.63 46.02 6.90
N PHE A 10 -3.75 45.05 6.63
CA PHE A 10 -4.13 43.76 6.06
C PHE A 10 -4.75 42.89 7.15
N LEU A 11 -6.07 42.97 7.30
CA LEU A 11 -6.88 42.02 8.08
C LEU A 11 -6.92 40.69 7.31
N ALA A 12 -5.92 39.84 7.51
CA ALA A 12 -5.98 38.45 7.09
C ALA A 12 -7.02 37.73 7.96
N LEU A 13 -8.24 37.61 7.42
CA LEU A 13 -9.29 36.75 7.99
C LEU A 13 -8.80 35.30 7.95
N LEU A 14 -8.30 34.83 9.09
CA LEU A 14 -8.13 33.40 9.39
C LEU A 14 -9.52 32.76 9.46
N ALA A 15 -10.12 32.50 8.29
CA ALA A 15 -11.28 31.64 8.23
C ALA A 15 -10.83 30.24 8.70
N PRO A 16 -11.44 29.66 9.73
CA PRO A 16 -11.19 28.27 10.07
C PRO A 16 -11.57 27.45 8.84
N ALA A 17 -10.58 26.78 8.23
CA ALA A 17 -10.86 25.82 7.17
C ALA A 17 -11.88 24.83 7.72
N PRO A 18 -13.10 24.72 7.17
CA PRO A 18 -14.02 23.69 7.60
C PRO A 18 -13.29 22.37 7.43
N ALA A 19 -13.07 21.67 8.55
CA ALA A 19 -12.55 20.31 8.55
C ALA A 19 -13.63 19.45 7.88
N GLN A 20 -13.60 19.43 6.54
CA GLN A 20 -14.46 18.60 5.73
C GLN A 20 -13.92 17.19 5.87
N THR A 21 -14.19 16.56 7.02
CA THR A 21 -13.93 15.15 7.25
C THR A 21 -14.93 14.41 6.39
N TRP A 22 -14.56 14.19 5.12
CA TRP A 22 -15.27 13.24 4.28
C TRP A 22 -15.38 11.95 5.08
N SER A 23 -16.61 11.49 5.30
CA SER A 23 -16.76 10.21 5.98
C SER A 23 -16.13 9.15 5.09
N ASP A 24 -15.30 8.29 5.67
CA ASP A 24 -14.65 7.18 4.98
C ASP A 24 -15.67 6.34 4.17
N VAL A 25 -16.90 6.21 4.68
CA VAL A 25 -18.05 5.58 3.99
C VAL A 25 -18.42 6.28 2.68
N GLY A 26 -18.38 7.62 2.63
CA GLY A 26 -18.64 8.40 1.43
C GLY A 26 -17.58 8.16 0.36
N LEU A 27 -16.31 8.16 0.75
CA LEU A 27 -15.18 7.85 -0.15
C LEU A 27 -15.27 6.42 -0.67
N TYR A 28 -15.54 5.45 0.20
CA TYR A 28 -15.75 4.05 -0.19
C TYR A 28 -16.85 3.92 -1.25
N ARG A 29 -18.00 4.57 -1.04
CA ARG A 29 -19.10 4.54 -2.02
C ARG A 29 -18.68 5.12 -3.38
N GLN A 30 -17.94 6.23 -3.37
CA GLN A 30 -17.45 6.84 -4.61
C GLN A 30 -16.42 5.98 -5.34
N LEU A 31 -15.54 5.27 -4.62
CA LEU A 31 -14.61 4.31 -5.24
C LEU A 31 -15.32 3.15 -5.95
N MET A 32 -16.51 2.78 -5.46
CA MET A 32 -17.35 1.72 -6.03
C MET A 32 -18.27 2.23 -7.15
N ALA A 33 -18.29 3.54 -7.41
CA ALA A 33 -19.01 4.11 -8.54
C ALA A 33 -18.19 3.95 -9.84
N ASP A 34 -18.82 4.29 -10.96
CA ASP A 34 -18.15 4.30 -12.26
C ASP A 34 -17.12 5.44 -12.36
N GLN A 35 -16.49 5.58 -13.52
CA GLN A 35 -15.68 6.76 -13.82
C GLN A 35 -16.60 7.90 -14.27
N PRO A 36 -16.30 9.16 -13.88
CA PRO A 36 -15.05 9.66 -13.27
C PRO A 36 -15.00 9.67 -11.73
N GLU A 37 -16.10 9.36 -11.05
CA GLU A 37 -16.24 9.52 -9.60
C GLU A 37 -15.21 8.69 -8.80
N SER A 38 -14.98 7.45 -9.22
CA SER A 38 -13.98 6.57 -8.58
C SER A 38 -12.56 7.13 -8.66
N THR A 39 -12.19 7.78 -9.77
CA THR A 39 -10.88 8.44 -9.91
C THR A 39 -10.77 9.67 -9.01
N GLN A 40 -11.84 10.46 -8.88
CA GLN A 40 -11.84 11.62 -7.99
C GLN A 40 -11.71 11.21 -6.51
N ALA A 41 -12.37 10.12 -6.12
CA ALA A 41 -12.23 9.55 -4.77
C ALA A 41 -10.81 9.05 -4.52
N LEU A 42 -10.19 8.39 -5.51
CA LEU A 42 -8.78 7.98 -5.46
C LEU A 42 -7.86 9.18 -5.23
N GLU A 43 -8.02 10.28 -5.99
CA GLU A 43 -7.22 11.50 -5.78
C GLU A 43 -7.41 12.14 -4.41
N THR A 44 -8.59 12.00 -3.83
CA THR A 44 -8.86 12.49 -2.48
C THR A 44 -8.11 11.66 -1.45
N ILE A 45 -8.12 10.33 -1.60
CA ILE A 45 -7.40 9.40 -0.72
C ILE A 45 -5.89 9.56 -0.85
N LEU A 46 -5.35 9.74 -2.06
CA LEU A 46 -3.91 9.90 -2.27
C LEU A 46 -3.33 11.17 -1.66
N ARG A 47 -4.16 12.21 -1.47
CA ARG A 47 -3.75 13.47 -0.81
C ARG A 47 -3.63 13.35 0.71
N ASP A 48 -4.48 12.54 1.35
CA ASP A 48 -4.49 12.33 2.80
C ASP A 48 -4.85 10.88 3.17
N PRO A 49 -3.95 9.90 2.91
CA PRO A 49 -4.21 8.49 3.20
C PRO A 49 -4.11 8.14 4.69
N GLN A 50 -3.73 9.06 5.57
CA GLN A 50 -3.35 8.78 6.97
C GLN A 50 -4.55 8.36 7.83
N ALA A 51 -5.75 8.87 7.53
CA ALA A 51 -6.96 8.60 8.31
C ALA A 51 -7.99 7.70 7.59
N ILE A 52 -7.59 7.08 6.47
CA ILE A 52 -8.46 6.23 5.65
C ILE A 52 -8.45 4.79 6.18
N SER A 53 -9.60 4.12 6.22
CA SER A 53 -9.71 2.76 6.74
C SER A 53 -9.04 1.73 5.81
N ALA A 54 -8.67 0.58 6.37
CA ALA A 54 -8.03 -0.48 5.60
C ALA A 54 -8.86 -0.96 4.41
N ILE A 55 -10.19 -1.09 4.58
CA ILE A 55 -11.08 -1.53 3.49
C ILE A 55 -11.09 -0.50 2.35
N THR A 56 -11.22 0.79 2.65
CA THR A 56 -11.20 1.86 1.66
C THR A 56 -9.85 1.92 0.95
N LEU A 57 -8.74 1.72 1.66
CA LEU A 57 -7.40 1.66 1.05
C LEU A 57 -7.22 0.46 0.10
N PHE A 58 -7.72 -0.73 0.45
CA PHE A 58 -7.70 -1.88 -0.48
C PHE A 58 -8.55 -1.62 -1.72
N THR A 59 -9.74 -1.05 -1.56
CA THR A 59 -10.59 -0.69 -2.70
C THR A 59 -9.92 0.36 -3.59
N ALA A 60 -9.29 1.38 -2.99
CA ALA A 60 -8.56 2.41 -3.72
C ALA A 60 -7.36 1.84 -4.48
N ALA A 61 -6.64 0.87 -3.90
CA ALA A 61 -5.57 0.15 -4.60
C ALA A 61 -6.09 -0.57 -5.86
N GLY A 62 -7.26 -1.22 -5.77
CA GLY A 62 -7.91 -1.84 -6.92
C GLY A 62 -8.35 -0.84 -7.99
N VAL A 63 -8.87 0.33 -7.61
CA VAL A 63 -9.20 1.43 -8.54
C VAL A 63 -7.94 1.96 -9.22
N ALA A 64 -6.87 2.23 -8.47
CA ALA A 64 -5.59 2.69 -9.00
C ALA A 64 -5.01 1.70 -10.02
N HIS A 65 -5.08 0.40 -9.74
CA HIS A 65 -4.64 -0.65 -10.66
C HIS A 65 -5.44 -0.65 -11.97
N ARG A 66 -6.79 -0.59 -11.90
CA ARG A 66 -7.64 -0.51 -13.11
C ARG A 66 -7.35 0.74 -13.93
N ALA A 67 -7.00 1.85 -13.28
CA ALA A 67 -6.56 3.10 -13.90
C ALA A 67 -5.10 3.08 -14.40
N GLN A 68 -4.42 1.93 -14.39
CA GLN A 68 -3.01 1.77 -14.81
C GLN A 68 -2.01 2.60 -13.98
N ARG A 69 -2.37 2.97 -12.74
CA ARG A 69 -1.51 3.70 -11.80
C ARG A 69 -0.83 2.73 -10.84
N VAL A 70 0.08 1.94 -11.38
CA VAL A 70 0.71 0.81 -10.67
C VAL A 70 1.44 1.24 -9.39
N GLU A 71 2.14 2.37 -9.40
CA GLU A 71 2.81 2.90 -8.20
C GLU A 71 1.81 3.18 -7.06
N ASP A 72 0.72 3.89 -7.39
CA ASP A 72 -0.32 4.22 -6.42
C ASP A 72 -1.01 2.97 -5.89
N ALA A 73 -1.27 2.00 -6.76
CA ALA A 73 -1.84 0.71 -6.37
C ALA A 73 -0.92 -0.05 -5.40
N GLY A 74 0.38 -0.11 -5.69
CA GLY A 74 1.39 -0.74 -4.83
C GLY A 74 1.53 -0.06 -3.47
N PHE A 75 1.55 1.28 -3.47
CA PHE A 75 1.57 2.09 -2.26
C PHE A 75 0.32 1.83 -1.39
N LEU A 76 -0.87 1.98 -1.97
CA LEU A 76 -2.16 1.84 -1.28
C LEU A 76 -2.36 0.42 -0.72
N LEU A 77 -2.03 -0.61 -1.50
CA LEU A 77 -2.10 -2.01 -1.05
C LEU A 77 -1.23 -2.25 0.18
N SER A 78 -0.01 -1.72 0.17
CA SER A 78 0.95 -1.91 1.27
C SER A 78 0.50 -1.19 2.53
N ILE A 79 0.05 0.06 2.42
CA ILE A 79 -0.44 0.80 3.59
C ILE A 79 -1.80 0.29 4.08
N ALA A 80 -2.62 -0.34 3.24
CA ALA A 80 -3.86 -1.00 3.66
C ALA A 80 -3.59 -2.17 4.63
N ARG A 81 -2.56 -2.98 4.34
CA ARG A 81 -2.12 -4.08 5.23
C ARG A 81 -1.62 -3.56 6.57
N LEU A 82 -0.75 -2.55 6.53
CA LEU A 82 -0.25 -1.87 7.73
C LEU A 82 -1.40 -1.21 8.53
N ARG A 83 -2.36 -0.60 7.84
CA ARG A 83 -3.55 0.00 8.45
C ARG A 83 -4.41 -1.05 9.14
N ALA A 84 -4.61 -2.21 8.53
CA ALA A 84 -5.37 -3.30 9.12
C ALA A 84 -4.78 -3.75 10.47
N ALA A 85 -3.46 -3.90 10.56
CA ALA A 85 -2.78 -4.28 11.81
C ALA A 85 -2.84 -3.17 12.88
N PHE A 86 -2.63 -1.92 12.46
CA PHE A 86 -2.80 -0.76 13.34
C PHE A 86 -4.23 -0.71 13.91
N ASP A 87 -5.24 -0.84 13.04
CA ASP A 87 -6.64 -0.79 13.42
C ASP A 87 -7.05 -2.01 14.25
N GLU A 88 -6.52 -3.21 14.00
CA GLU A 88 -6.78 -4.39 14.84
C GLU A 88 -6.32 -4.13 16.29
N LYS A 89 -5.11 -3.58 16.45
CA LYS A 89 -4.55 -3.29 17.76
C LYS A 89 -5.35 -2.20 18.49
N MET A 90 -5.76 -1.16 17.75
CA MET A 90 -6.47 -0.01 18.31
C MET A 90 -7.98 -0.28 18.50
N PHE A 91 -8.58 -1.12 17.68
CA PHE A 91 -10.01 -1.41 17.67
C PHE A 91 -10.25 -2.94 17.60
N PRO A 92 -9.93 -3.70 18.66
CA PRO A 92 -10.01 -5.16 18.61
C PRO A 92 -11.42 -5.64 18.26
N PRO A 93 -11.59 -6.46 17.20
CA PRO A 93 -12.91 -6.85 16.71
C PRO A 93 -13.68 -7.66 17.75
N THR A 94 -15.01 -7.54 17.72
CA THR A 94 -15.90 -8.35 18.56
C THR A 94 -16.00 -9.79 18.08
N SER A 95 -16.02 -9.99 16.76
CA SER A 95 -16.04 -11.30 16.10
C SER A 95 -14.65 -11.93 16.00
N ARG A 96 -14.61 -13.25 15.75
CA ARG A 96 -13.40 -14.07 15.64
C ARG A 96 -13.57 -15.12 14.54
N GLY A 97 -12.48 -15.76 14.12
CA GLY A 97 -12.53 -16.83 13.12
C GLY A 97 -13.02 -16.34 11.76
N GLY A 98 -13.87 -17.13 11.09
CA GLY A 98 -14.42 -16.78 9.76
C GLY A 98 -15.20 -15.47 9.74
N ASP A 99 -15.86 -15.09 10.84
CA ASP A 99 -16.63 -13.85 10.97
C ASP A 99 -15.78 -12.63 11.35
N SER A 100 -14.46 -12.81 11.51
CA SER A 100 -13.56 -11.70 11.78
C SER A 100 -13.49 -10.76 10.57
N PRO A 101 -13.57 -9.43 10.75
CA PRO A 101 -13.33 -8.49 9.65
C PRO A 101 -11.94 -8.66 9.04
N LEU A 102 -10.97 -9.18 9.79
CA LEU A 102 -9.62 -9.46 9.30
C LEU A 102 -9.59 -10.56 8.24
N THR A 103 -10.54 -11.50 8.26
CA THR A 103 -10.67 -12.54 7.23
C THR A 103 -11.05 -11.93 5.88
N LEU A 104 -12.00 -10.98 5.88
CA LEU A 104 -12.35 -10.21 4.69
C LEU A 104 -11.16 -9.38 4.20
N LEU A 105 -10.46 -8.67 5.09
CA LEU A 105 -9.30 -7.87 4.71
C LEU A 105 -8.16 -8.73 4.15
N ALA A 106 -7.95 -9.94 4.68
CA ALA A 106 -6.99 -10.89 4.13
C ALA A 106 -7.39 -11.35 2.72
N ALA A 107 -8.67 -11.65 2.49
CA ALA A 107 -9.18 -12.01 1.16
C ALA A 107 -9.01 -10.85 0.16
N LEU A 108 -9.35 -9.62 0.56
CA LEU A 108 -9.13 -8.42 -0.26
C LEU A 108 -7.64 -8.19 -0.56
N SER A 109 -6.79 -8.35 0.44
CA SER A 109 -5.33 -8.24 0.31
C SER A 109 -4.77 -9.25 -0.71
N GLN A 110 -5.30 -10.48 -0.72
CA GLN A 110 -4.94 -11.51 -1.68
C GLN A 110 -5.44 -11.15 -3.07
N GLN A 111 -6.75 -10.90 -3.21
CA GLN A 111 -7.38 -10.60 -4.50
C GLN A 111 -6.74 -9.39 -5.20
N VAL A 112 -6.53 -8.29 -4.47
CA VAL A 112 -5.88 -7.09 -5.01
C VAL A 112 -4.38 -7.34 -5.20
N GLY A 113 -3.75 -8.06 -4.27
CA GLY A 113 -2.33 -8.40 -4.32
C GLY A 113 -1.92 -9.23 -5.53
N ASP A 114 -2.77 -10.16 -5.96
CA ASP A 114 -2.51 -11.03 -7.11
C ASP A 114 -2.44 -10.25 -8.43
N ALA A 115 -3.17 -9.14 -8.54
CA ALA A 115 -3.10 -8.25 -9.70
C ALA A 115 -1.97 -7.21 -9.56
N VAL A 116 -1.87 -6.57 -8.40
CA VAL A 116 -0.97 -5.43 -8.19
C VAL A 116 0.49 -5.85 -8.03
N SER A 117 0.77 -6.94 -7.31
CA SER A 117 2.16 -7.29 -6.97
C SER A 117 2.98 -7.67 -8.22
N PRO A 118 2.47 -8.49 -9.16
CA PRO A 118 3.19 -8.77 -10.40
C PRO A 118 3.41 -7.54 -11.27
N ALA A 119 2.41 -6.65 -11.35
CA ALA A 119 2.50 -5.40 -12.10
C ALA A 119 3.51 -4.42 -11.47
N LEU A 120 3.58 -4.34 -10.15
CA LEU A 120 4.56 -3.50 -9.47
C LEU A 120 5.97 -4.05 -9.62
N ALA A 121 6.14 -5.38 -9.51
CA ALA A 121 7.44 -6.03 -9.62
C ALA A 121 8.01 -6.06 -11.05
N SER A 122 7.19 -5.78 -12.08
CA SER A 122 7.64 -5.70 -13.47
C SER A 122 8.33 -4.36 -13.80
N ASP A 123 8.32 -3.39 -12.89
CA ASP A 123 9.06 -2.13 -13.00
C ASP A 123 9.75 -1.82 -11.66
N PRO A 124 11.07 -2.07 -11.55
CA PRO A 124 11.83 -1.81 -10.32
C PRO A 124 11.77 -0.35 -9.85
N GLN A 125 11.64 0.60 -10.78
CA GLN A 125 11.60 2.03 -10.46
C GLN A 125 10.25 2.42 -9.85
N LEU A 126 9.13 1.90 -10.39
CA LEU A 126 7.80 2.07 -9.79
C LEU A 126 7.77 1.48 -8.37
N MET A 127 8.32 0.28 -8.20
CA MET A 127 8.39 -0.36 -6.89
C MET A 127 9.20 0.46 -5.87
N ARG A 128 10.36 0.98 -6.27
CA ARG A 128 11.20 1.85 -5.42
C ARG A 128 10.46 3.13 -5.01
N ARG A 129 9.71 3.76 -5.92
CA ARG A 129 8.90 4.96 -5.61
C ARG A 129 7.78 4.66 -4.63
N ALA A 130 7.05 3.56 -4.83
CA ALA A 130 6.03 3.10 -3.88
C ALA A 130 6.63 2.84 -2.49
N LEU A 131 7.79 2.17 -2.41
CA LEU A 131 8.51 1.94 -1.16
C LEU A 131 8.87 3.25 -0.43
N ASN A 132 9.35 4.26 -1.16
CA ASN A 132 9.69 5.55 -0.55
C ASN A 132 8.46 6.24 0.06
N ARG A 133 7.29 6.11 -0.57
CA ARG A 133 6.02 6.62 -0.02
C ARG A 133 5.58 5.83 1.20
N ILE A 134 5.74 4.50 1.21
CA ILE A 134 5.47 3.64 2.38
C ILE A 134 6.34 4.05 3.57
N LYS A 135 7.64 4.33 3.36
CA LYS A 135 8.57 4.78 4.40
C LYS A 135 8.10 6.09 5.07
N ALA A 136 7.50 6.99 4.30
CA ALA A 136 7.01 8.28 4.79
C ALA A 136 5.63 8.21 5.46
N TRP A 137 4.84 7.18 5.16
CA TRP A 137 3.47 7.06 5.64
C TRP A 137 3.39 6.73 7.14
N GLN A 138 2.49 7.43 7.83
CA GLN A 138 2.19 7.27 9.25
C GLN A 138 0.66 7.36 9.42
N PRO A 139 -0.03 6.30 9.89
CA PRO A 139 -1.46 6.37 10.09
C PRO A 139 -1.79 7.26 11.28
N THR A 140 -2.98 7.85 11.22
CA THR A 140 -3.60 8.59 12.31
C THR A 140 -5.01 8.09 12.53
N ALA A 141 -5.48 8.14 13.78
CA ALA A 141 -6.86 7.81 14.13
C ALA A 141 -7.52 8.98 14.88
N PRO A 142 -7.99 10.02 14.18
CA PRO A 142 -8.60 11.20 14.82
C PRO A 142 -9.82 10.84 15.68
N ALA A 143 -10.30 11.82 16.45
CA ALA A 143 -11.58 11.69 17.15
C ALA A 143 -12.69 11.38 16.13
N GLY A 144 -13.49 10.35 16.39
CA GLY A 144 -14.53 9.89 15.45
C GLY A 144 -14.05 8.92 14.35
N TYR A 145 -12.75 8.62 14.24
CA TYR A 145 -12.29 7.56 13.35
C TYR A 145 -12.96 6.22 13.67
N ALA A 146 -13.40 5.52 12.63
CA ALA A 146 -14.01 4.20 12.72
C ALA A 146 -13.32 3.25 11.72
N PRO A 147 -12.92 2.04 12.14
CA PRO A 147 -12.20 1.11 11.26
C PRO A 147 -13.11 0.37 10.27
N GLY A 148 -14.43 0.59 10.33
CA GLY A 148 -15.42 -0.12 9.50
C GLY A 148 -15.94 -1.43 10.10
N TRP A 149 -15.58 -1.78 11.34
CA TRP A 149 -16.13 -2.93 12.06
C TRP A 149 -16.51 -2.60 13.51
N LYS A 150 -17.31 -3.49 14.12
CA LYS A 150 -17.64 -3.44 15.54
C LYS A 150 -16.44 -3.91 16.38
N PHE A 151 -16.07 -3.12 17.38
CA PHE A 151 -14.92 -3.39 18.24
C PHE A 151 -15.31 -3.36 19.72
N LYS A 152 -14.53 -4.04 20.55
CA LYS A 152 -14.81 -4.19 21.99
C LYS A 152 -14.59 -2.90 22.76
N LYS A 153 -13.42 -2.29 22.57
CA LYS A 153 -13.02 -1.02 23.16
C LYS A 153 -11.96 -0.36 22.29
N ARG A 154 -11.90 0.98 22.28
CA ARG A 154 -10.81 1.72 21.64
C ARG A 154 -9.57 1.65 22.54
N GLY A 155 -8.48 1.15 22.00
CA GLY A 155 -7.16 1.11 22.63
C GLY A 155 -6.42 2.45 22.51
N ALA A 156 -5.26 2.53 23.17
CA ALA A 156 -4.40 3.71 23.08
C ALA A 156 -3.65 3.73 21.75
N GLU A 157 -3.72 4.84 21.02
CA GLU A 157 -3.05 5.02 19.72
C GLU A 157 -1.54 4.77 19.81
N LYS A 158 -0.89 5.22 20.89
CA LYS A 158 0.55 4.95 21.14
C LYS A 158 0.89 3.46 21.13
N SER A 159 0.01 2.59 21.64
CA SER A 159 0.24 1.14 21.64
C SER A 159 0.09 0.55 20.24
N ALA A 160 -0.84 1.07 19.44
CA ALA A 160 -1.02 0.65 18.05
C ALA A 160 0.15 1.11 17.18
N GLN A 161 0.62 2.35 17.36
CA GLN A 161 1.82 2.87 16.70
C GLN A 161 3.07 2.03 17.00
N ALA A 162 3.25 1.58 18.24
CA ALA A 162 4.39 0.72 18.60
C ALA A 162 4.34 -0.63 17.88
N THR A 163 3.16 -1.27 17.79
CA THR A 163 2.98 -2.54 17.07
C THR A 163 3.25 -2.35 15.58
N LEU A 164 2.72 -1.27 15.01
CA LEU A 164 2.92 -0.90 13.62
C LEU A 164 4.39 -0.64 13.28
N ALA A 165 5.17 -0.06 14.20
CA ALA A 165 6.55 0.30 13.94
C ALA A 165 7.40 -0.92 13.56
N ASP A 166 7.22 -2.03 14.29
CA ASP A 166 7.93 -3.29 14.04
C ASP A 166 7.52 -3.92 12.71
N GLU A 167 6.21 -4.00 12.46
CA GLU A 167 5.67 -4.56 11.21
C GLU A 167 6.08 -3.73 9.99
N ARG A 168 6.01 -2.39 10.09
CA ARG A 168 6.45 -1.48 9.03
C ARG A 168 7.94 -1.59 8.80
N ALA A 169 8.76 -1.68 9.85
CA ALA A 169 10.21 -1.85 9.71
C ALA A 169 10.55 -3.16 8.98
N GLN A 170 9.86 -4.25 9.33
CA GLN A 170 10.01 -5.54 8.64
C GLN A 170 9.60 -5.45 7.16
N LEU A 171 8.42 -4.90 6.86
CA LEU A 171 7.94 -4.73 5.49
C LEU A 171 8.89 -3.87 4.66
N VAL A 172 9.29 -2.72 5.20
CA VAL A 172 10.22 -1.79 4.54
C VAL A 172 11.53 -2.49 4.23
N ARG A 173 12.11 -3.23 5.19
CA ARG A 173 13.34 -3.99 4.96
C ARG A 173 13.17 -5.00 3.83
N GLN A 174 12.12 -5.83 3.88
CA GLN A 174 11.87 -6.85 2.85
C GLN A 174 11.70 -6.23 1.45
N LEU A 175 10.93 -5.16 1.33
CA LEU A 175 10.74 -4.47 0.06
C LEU A 175 12.02 -3.78 -0.42
N ASP A 176 12.84 -3.24 0.49
CA ASP A 176 14.11 -2.58 0.15
C ASP A 176 15.15 -3.56 -0.38
N GLU A 177 15.28 -4.72 0.27
CA GLU A 177 16.11 -5.84 -0.20
C GLU A 177 15.64 -6.32 -1.58
N PHE A 178 14.32 -6.50 -1.76
CA PHE A 178 13.77 -6.96 -3.04
C PHE A 178 13.94 -5.92 -4.16
N CYS A 179 13.74 -4.62 -3.89
CA CYS A 179 14.04 -3.56 -4.86
C CYS A 179 15.52 -3.57 -5.26
N THR A 180 16.42 -3.79 -4.29
CA THR A 180 17.87 -3.85 -4.54
C THR A 180 18.25 -5.03 -5.45
N LEU A 181 17.52 -6.14 -5.35
CA LEU A 181 17.67 -7.27 -6.26
C LEU A 181 17.09 -6.96 -7.65
N LEU A 182 15.89 -6.38 -7.72
CA LEU A 182 15.25 -6.03 -9.00
C LEU A 182 15.97 -4.91 -9.77
N GLU A 183 16.77 -4.09 -9.11
CA GLU A 183 17.62 -3.08 -9.76
C GLU A 183 18.89 -3.70 -10.41
N ASP A 184 19.21 -4.95 -10.10
CA ASP A 184 20.28 -5.70 -10.76
C ASP A 184 19.78 -6.25 -12.11
N PRO A 185 20.36 -5.85 -13.27
CA PRO A 185 19.82 -6.21 -14.58
C PRO A 185 19.74 -7.72 -14.84
N ASP A 186 20.73 -8.48 -14.38
CA ASP A 186 20.79 -9.93 -14.57
C ASP A 186 19.73 -10.63 -13.70
N TYR A 187 19.59 -10.18 -12.46
CA TYR A 187 18.54 -10.68 -11.57
C TYR A 187 17.16 -10.38 -12.14
N PHE A 188 16.93 -9.16 -12.62
CA PHE A 188 15.64 -8.76 -13.16
C PHE A 188 15.28 -9.51 -14.45
N ALA A 189 16.25 -9.74 -15.34
CA ALA A 189 16.05 -10.56 -16.52
C ALA A 189 15.65 -12.00 -16.15
N ALA A 190 16.32 -12.61 -15.18
CA ALA A 190 15.98 -13.92 -14.66
C ALA A 190 14.60 -13.93 -13.96
N PHE A 191 14.30 -12.91 -13.16
CA PHE A 191 13.03 -12.75 -12.48
C PHE A 191 11.85 -12.72 -13.47
N LYS A 192 11.97 -12.00 -14.59
CA LYS A 192 10.94 -11.98 -15.65
C LYS A 192 10.69 -13.35 -16.27
N ILE A 193 11.73 -14.16 -16.47
CA ILE A 193 11.58 -15.56 -16.93
C ILE A 193 10.80 -16.37 -15.89
N GLY A 194 11.18 -16.25 -14.61
CA GLY A 194 10.48 -16.92 -13.51
C GLY A 194 9.00 -16.53 -13.41
N GLN A 195 8.71 -15.24 -13.51
CA GLN A 195 7.36 -14.70 -13.49
C GLN A 195 6.55 -15.18 -14.70
N ALA A 196 7.10 -15.09 -15.91
CA ALA A 196 6.42 -15.53 -17.13
C ALA A 196 6.11 -17.03 -17.11
N TYR A 197 7.01 -17.86 -16.57
CA TYR A 197 6.77 -19.29 -16.41
C TYR A 197 5.58 -19.56 -15.48
N ASN A 198 5.54 -18.90 -14.31
CA ASN A 198 4.48 -19.10 -13.32
C ASN A 198 3.10 -18.56 -13.75
N LEU A 199 3.08 -17.56 -14.64
CA LEU A 199 1.84 -16.94 -15.13
C LEU A 199 1.32 -17.57 -16.44
N SER A 200 1.98 -18.60 -16.97
CA SER A 200 1.62 -19.24 -18.24
C SER A 200 0.91 -20.58 -18.03
N PRO A 201 -0.42 -20.64 -17.94
CA PRO A 201 -1.16 -21.88 -17.66
C PRO A 201 -1.07 -22.91 -18.80
N ASP A 202 -0.84 -22.48 -20.05
CA ASP A 202 -0.96 -23.32 -21.24
C ASP A 202 0.41 -23.71 -21.86
N GLY A 203 1.51 -23.50 -21.14
CA GLY A 203 2.85 -23.81 -21.65
C GLY A 203 3.36 -22.86 -22.75
N ALA A 204 2.66 -21.75 -23.01
CA ALA A 204 3.10 -20.68 -23.92
C ALA A 204 4.28 -19.84 -23.35
N GLY A 205 4.68 -20.10 -22.11
CA GLY A 205 5.76 -19.40 -21.42
C GLY A 205 7.15 -19.97 -21.69
N PRO A 206 8.16 -19.54 -20.91
CA PRO A 206 9.50 -20.12 -20.93
C PRO A 206 9.50 -21.64 -20.74
N THR A 207 10.52 -22.33 -21.27
CA THR A 207 10.70 -23.76 -21.00
C THR A 207 11.08 -23.99 -19.53
N LYS A 208 10.89 -25.22 -19.05
CA LYS A 208 11.36 -25.63 -17.72
C LYS A 208 12.87 -25.37 -17.54
N ASP A 209 13.68 -25.66 -18.56
CA ASP A 209 15.13 -25.43 -18.51
C ASP A 209 15.47 -23.94 -18.37
N ALA A 210 14.76 -23.06 -19.08
CA ALA A 210 14.92 -21.61 -18.96
C ALA A 210 14.53 -21.12 -17.56
N TYR A 211 13.43 -21.64 -17.01
CA TYR A 211 13.02 -21.38 -15.63
C TYR A 211 14.09 -21.83 -14.62
N ASP A 212 14.57 -23.07 -14.70
CA ASP A 212 15.58 -23.62 -13.80
C ASP A 212 16.89 -22.79 -13.86
N HIS A 213 17.31 -22.37 -15.06
CA HIS A 213 18.46 -21.50 -15.25
C HIS A 213 18.25 -20.11 -14.61
N ALA A 214 17.06 -19.53 -14.77
CA ALA A 214 16.70 -18.26 -14.15
C ALA A 214 16.72 -18.35 -12.61
N MET A 215 16.14 -19.42 -12.04
CA MET A 215 16.16 -19.65 -10.58
C MET A 215 17.58 -19.79 -10.04
N LYS A 216 18.47 -20.51 -10.74
CA LYS A 216 19.90 -20.60 -10.38
C LYS A 216 20.60 -19.24 -10.45
N THR A 217 20.28 -18.43 -11.45
CA THR A 217 20.84 -17.08 -11.62
C THR A 217 20.42 -16.17 -10.46
N MET A 218 19.12 -16.14 -10.14
CA MET A 218 18.60 -15.37 -9.00
C MET A 218 19.23 -15.83 -7.67
N ALA A 219 19.26 -17.14 -7.39
CA ALA A 219 19.85 -17.68 -6.17
C ALA A 219 21.34 -17.34 -6.03
N ARG A 220 22.11 -17.37 -7.12
CA ARG A 220 23.52 -16.95 -7.13
C ARG A 220 23.65 -15.48 -6.74
N ILE A 221 22.86 -14.59 -7.32
CA ILE A 221 22.92 -13.14 -7.05
C ILE A 221 22.46 -12.83 -5.63
N GLU A 222 21.38 -13.45 -5.15
CA GLU A 222 20.90 -13.38 -3.75
C GLU A 222 22.04 -13.73 -2.78
N LYS A 223 22.73 -14.85 -3.01
CA LYS A 223 23.88 -15.28 -2.20
C LYS A 223 25.05 -14.29 -2.27
N GLN A 224 25.36 -13.77 -3.46
CA GLN A 224 26.44 -12.79 -3.64
C GLN A 224 26.18 -11.47 -2.91
N LYS A 225 24.92 -11.01 -2.87
CA LYS A 225 24.53 -9.78 -2.19
C LYS A 225 24.19 -9.99 -0.71
N GLY A 226 24.04 -11.23 -0.25
CA GLY A 226 23.60 -11.55 1.11
C GLY A 226 22.15 -11.14 1.37
N LEU A 227 21.30 -11.15 0.35
CA LEU A 227 19.90 -10.73 0.39
C LEU A 227 18.98 -11.93 0.14
N HIS A 228 17.74 -11.86 0.63
CA HIS A 228 16.72 -12.88 0.37
C HIS A 228 15.76 -12.40 -0.73
N GLY A 229 15.65 -13.16 -1.81
CA GLY A 229 14.81 -12.80 -2.95
C GLY A 229 13.78 -13.88 -3.31
N ALA A 230 13.37 -13.88 -4.57
CA ALA A 230 12.36 -14.78 -5.09
C ALA A 230 12.83 -16.24 -5.09
N ALA A 231 14.13 -16.48 -5.32
CA ALA A 231 14.66 -17.84 -5.36
C ALA A 231 14.72 -18.48 -3.97
N ALA A 232 15.12 -17.72 -2.95
CA ALA A 232 15.07 -18.16 -1.56
C ALA A 232 13.64 -18.44 -1.07
N MET A 233 12.64 -17.68 -1.53
CA MET A 233 11.24 -17.92 -1.16
C MET A 233 10.66 -19.19 -1.80
N ALA A 234 11.06 -19.54 -3.02
CA ALA A 234 10.58 -20.72 -3.72
C ALA A 234 11.09 -22.06 -3.15
N GLN A 235 12.06 -22.04 -2.22
CA GLN A 235 12.66 -23.23 -1.61
C GLN A 235 12.04 -23.59 -0.25
N ARG A 236 11.09 -22.79 0.25
CA ARG A 236 10.41 -23.01 1.54
C ARG A 236 9.11 -23.78 1.33
#